data_AF-A0A495DSY1-F1
#
_entry.id   AF-A0A495DSY1-F1
#
_cell.length_a   1.000
_cell.length_b   1.000
_cell.length_c   1.000
_cell.angle_alpha   90.00
_cell.angle_beta   90.00
_cell.angle_gamma   90.00
#
_symmetry.space_group_name_H-M   'P 1'
#
loop_
_entity.id
_entity.type
_entity.pdbx_description
1 polymer ?
#
loop_
_entity_poly.entity_id
_entity_poly.type
_entity_poly.pdbx_seq_one_letter_code
_entity_poly.pdbx_strand_id
1 'polypeptide(L)'
;MVVAQEGVVPNKPEEFRTLPNTFKEEYKGADYDYKETISWIDKFKAWLTDLLTSWFSVKDEGARNIIENLKLLFFIVIIAGVVYIIVRVILNKEGRWFFRKKKEEASELNYEIGENIQEVNFEVLIQEALVNKDYRLAVRYNYLLLLKKLDQNNIITYDSQKTSYDYQVALEGTSYATGFNKATYYFTYIWYGEFSIDEKEYTTASTVYSQILKSFKNA
;
A
#
# COMPACT_ATOMS: atom_id res chain seq x y z
N MET A 1 37.00 35.37 -4.73
CA MET A 1 35.75 35.68 -4.00
C MET A 1 34.94 36.58 -4.92
N VAL A 2 33.96 36.04 -5.64
CA VAL A 2 33.08 36.85 -6.51
C VAL A 2 31.89 37.24 -5.64
N VAL A 3 31.83 38.52 -5.26
CA VAL A 3 30.72 39.06 -4.49
C VAL A 3 29.55 39.24 -5.47
N ALA A 4 28.43 38.58 -5.19
CA ALA A 4 27.20 38.76 -5.96
C ALA A 4 26.74 40.22 -5.86
N GLN A 5 26.49 40.86 -7.01
CA GLN A 5 25.92 42.21 -7.03
C GLN A 5 24.50 42.18 -6.48
N GLU A 6 24.18 43.11 -5.58
CA GLU A 6 22.83 43.35 -5.06
C GLU A 6 21.94 43.88 -6.19
N GLY A 7 21.33 42.97 -6.95
CA GLY A 7 20.27 43.29 -7.89
C GLY A 7 18.95 43.53 -7.15
N VAL A 8 18.30 44.65 -7.41
CA VAL A 8 16.95 44.95 -6.90
C VAL A 8 15.98 43.92 -7.49
N VAL A 9 15.44 43.03 -6.64
CA VAL A 9 14.42 42.06 -7.07
C VAL A 9 13.11 42.82 -7.32
N PRO A 10 12.56 42.82 -8.56
CA PRO A 10 11.34 43.55 -8.85
C PRO A 10 10.14 42.94 -8.10
N ASN A 11 9.32 43.79 -7.49
CA ASN A 11 8.14 43.40 -6.69
C ASN A 11 6.96 42.87 -7.55
N LYS A 12 7.13 42.81 -8.87
CA LYS A 12 6.17 42.20 -9.79
C LYS A 12 6.93 41.44 -10.86
N PRO A 13 6.50 40.22 -11.22
CA PRO A 13 7.09 39.49 -12.32
C PRO A 13 6.94 40.29 -13.63
N GLU A 14 8.02 40.41 -14.38
CA GLU A 14 8.05 41.15 -15.65
C GLU A 14 7.17 40.49 -16.73
N GLU A 15 6.95 39.17 -16.62
CA GLU A 15 6.09 38.40 -17.51
C GLU A 15 5.12 37.51 -16.73
N PHE A 16 3.83 37.67 -17.01
CA PHE A 16 2.82 36.71 -16.59
C PHE A 16 2.82 35.54 -17.59
N ARG A 17 3.07 34.32 -17.10
CA ARG A 17 2.91 33.12 -17.92
C ARG A 17 1.43 33.00 -18.31
N THR A 18 1.13 33.27 -19.57
CA THR A 18 -0.20 33.05 -20.14
C THR A 18 -0.22 31.69 -20.83
N LEU A 19 -1.29 30.92 -20.61
CA LEU A 19 -1.48 29.69 -21.37
C LEU A 19 -1.65 30.02 -22.86
N PRO A 20 -0.98 29.28 -23.76
CA PRO A 20 -1.14 29.50 -25.19
C PRO A 20 -2.58 29.19 -25.62
N ASN A 21 -3.11 29.95 -26.58
CA ASN A 21 -4.50 29.81 -27.04
C ASN A 21 -4.81 28.42 -27.63
N THR A 22 -3.78 27.66 -28.00
CA THR A 22 -3.87 26.29 -28.53
C THR A 22 -3.83 25.22 -27.45
N PHE A 23 -3.77 25.57 -26.16
CA PHE A 23 -3.58 24.57 -25.09
C PHE A 23 -4.60 23.44 -25.19
N LYS A 24 -5.87 23.73 -25.52
CA LYS A 24 -6.94 22.71 -25.63
C LYS A 24 -6.70 21.67 -26.71
N GLU A 25 -5.92 21.98 -27.75
CA GLU A 25 -5.61 21.03 -28.83
C GLU A 25 -4.71 19.89 -28.35
N GLU A 26 -3.88 20.13 -27.32
CA GLU A 26 -3.00 19.11 -26.72
C GLU A 26 -3.76 18.10 -25.86
N TYR A 27 -4.99 18.41 -25.43
CA TYR A 27 -5.83 17.59 -24.55
C TYR A 27 -6.97 16.87 -25.27
N LYS A 28 -6.84 16.66 -26.59
CA LYS A 28 -7.81 15.88 -27.40
C LYS A 28 -7.41 14.42 -27.61
N GLY A 29 -6.26 14.00 -27.07
CA GLY A 29 -5.76 12.62 -27.17
C GLY A 29 -6.62 11.60 -26.42
N ALA A 30 -6.38 10.31 -26.69
CA ALA A 30 -7.09 9.21 -26.04
C ALA A 30 -6.94 9.20 -24.51
N ASP A 31 -5.84 9.76 -23.99
CA ASP A 31 -5.56 9.93 -22.55
C ASP A 31 -6.53 10.91 -21.86
N TYR A 32 -7.34 11.63 -22.64
CA TYR A 32 -8.28 12.66 -22.17
C TYR A 32 -9.75 12.37 -22.59
N ASP A 33 -10.07 11.15 -23.02
CA ASP A 33 -11.45 10.73 -23.29
C ASP A 33 -12.12 10.22 -22.01
N TYR A 34 -12.83 11.12 -21.31
CA TYR A 34 -13.55 10.82 -20.07
C TYR A 34 -14.99 10.31 -20.29
N LYS A 35 -15.32 9.76 -21.47
CA LYS A 35 -16.63 9.12 -21.65
C LYS A 35 -16.76 7.98 -20.66
N GLU A 36 -17.85 8.01 -19.87
CA GLU A 36 -18.20 6.92 -18.96
C GLU A 36 -18.37 5.62 -19.75
N THR A 37 -17.31 4.81 -19.75
CA THR A 37 -17.41 3.47 -20.29
C THR A 37 -18.24 2.66 -19.30
N ILE A 38 -19.34 2.08 -19.77
CA ILE A 38 -20.19 1.20 -18.96
C ILE A 38 -19.29 0.15 -18.32
N SER A 39 -19.17 0.20 -16.99
CA SER A 39 -18.27 -0.68 -16.24
C SER A 39 -18.63 -2.13 -16.52
N TRP A 40 -17.64 -3.00 -16.57
CA TRP A 40 -17.86 -4.44 -16.69
C TRP A 40 -18.82 -4.97 -15.62
N ILE A 41 -18.80 -4.35 -14.44
CA ILE A 41 -19.71 -4.65 -13.32
C ILE A 41 -21.15 -4.24 -13.68
N ASP A 42 -21.36 -3.12 -14.35
CA ASP A 42 -22.71 -2.67 -14.73
C ASP A 42 -23.28 -3.54 -15.85
N LYS A 43 -22.45 -3.97 -16.80
CA LYS A 43 -22.82 -4.98 -17.81
C LYS A 43 -23.16 -6.33 -17.16
N PHE A 44 -22.37 -6.76 -16.18
CA PHE A 44 -22.62 -7.98 -15.42
C PHE A 44 -23.91 -7.90 -14.60
N LYS A 45 -24.16 -6.78 -13.90
CA LYS A 45 -25.41 -6.56 -13.14
C LYS A 45 -26.62 -6.59 -14.04
N ALA A 46 -26.56 -5.95 -15.22
CA ALA A 46 -27.64 -5.96 -16.19
C ALA A 46 -27.95 -7.38 -16.68
N TRP A 47 -26.92 -8.13 -17.09
CA TRP A 47 -27.05 -9.54 -17.48
C TRP A 47 -27.59 -10.42 -16.35
N LEU A 48 -27.09 -10.26 -15.13
CA LEU A 48 -27.52 -11.04 -13.97
C LEU A 48 -28.99 -10.74 -13.61
N THR A 49 -29.38 -9.47 -13.69
CA THR A 49 -30.76 -9.06 -13.43
C THR A 49 -31.69 -9.68 -14.47
N ASP A 50 -31.32 -9.63 -15.75
CA ASP A 50 -32.09 -10.22 -16.85
C ASP A 50 -32.21 -11.75 -16.73
N LEU A 51 -31.11 -12.41 -16.36
CA LEU A 51 -31.09 -13.85 -16.08
C LEU A 51 -32.06 -14.21 -14.94
N LEU A 52 -32.01 -13.46 -13.83
CA LEU A 52 -32.89 -13.68 -12.68
C LEU A 52 -34.35 -13.40 -13.05
N THR A 53 -34.66 -12.26 -13.69
CA THR A 53 -36.04 -11.90 -14.04
C THR A 53 -36.65 -12.92 -15.00
N SER A 54 -35.88 -13.42 -15.97
CA SER A 54 -36.32 -14.45 -16.90
C SER A 54 -36.59 -15.79 -16.19
N TRP A 55 -35.82 -16.11 -15.15
CA TRP A 55 -36.01 -17.31 -14.35
C TRP A 55 -37.18 -17.21 -13.35
N PHE A 56 -37.50 -15.99 -12.89
CA PHE A 56 -38.61 -15.74 -11.96
C PHE A 56 -39.95 -15.47 -12.66
N SER A 57 -39.97 -14.97 -13.90
CA SER A 57 -41.19 -14.69 -14.66
C SER A 57 -41.77 -15.95 -15.32
N VAL A 58 -42.50 -16.76 -14.54
CA VAL A 58 -43.22 -17.93 -15.06
C VAL A 58 -44.63 -17.51 -15.43
N LYS A 59 -45.00 -17.68 -16.71
CA LYS A 59 -46.31 -17.28 -17.27
C LYS A 59 -47.26 -18.45 -17.60
N ASP A 60 -46.93 -19.69 -17.21
CA ASP A 60 -47.72 -20.86 -17.62
C ASP A 60 -48.31 -21.63 -16.43
N GLU A 61 -49.62 -21.86 -16.45
CA GLU A 61 -50.41 -22.39 -15.34
C GLU A 61 -50.30 -23.93 -15.18
N GLY A 62 -49.78 -24.64 -16.18
CA GLY A 62 -49.71 -26.11 -16.18
C GLY A 62 -48.45 -26.74 -15.54
N ALA A 63 -47.40 -25.96 -15.28
CA ALA A 63 -46.08 -26.47 -14.87
C ALA A 63 -45.63 -26.01 -13.46
N ARG A 64 -46.55 -25.50 -12.64
CA ARG A 64 -46.25 -24.93 -11.31
C ARG A 64 -45.41 -25.86 -10.42
N ASN A 65 -45.80 -27.12 -10.26
CA ASN A 65 -45.14 -28.04 -9.32
C ASN A 65 -43.72 -28.45 -9.75
N ILE A 66 -43.46 -28.56 -11.07
CA ILE A 66 -42.14 -28.93 -11.60
C ILE A 66 -41.19 -27.73 -11.47
N ILE A 67 -41.69 -26.53 -11.76
CA ILE A 67 -40.91 -25.29 -11.71
C ILE A 67 -40.62 -24.88 -10.26
N GLU A 68 -41.57 -25.08 -9.33
CA GLU A 68 -41.35 -24.83 -7.90
C GLU A 68 -40.28 -25.75 -7.31
N ASN A 69 -40.30 -27.05 -7.64
CA ASN A 69 -39.27 -27.99 -7.19
C ASN A 69 -37.89 -27.67 -7.79
N LEU A 70 -37.82 -27.26 -9.07
CA LEU A 70 -36.58 -26.86 -9.71
C LEU A 70 -36.00 -25.57 -9.12
N LYS A 71 -36.87 -24.61 -8.77
CA LYS A 71 -36.49 -23.39 -8.05
C LYS A 71 -35.91 -23.70 -6.68
N LEU A 72 -36.52 -24.61 -5.92
CA LEU A 72 -36.01 -25.04 -4.62
C LEU A 72 -34.62 -25.69 -4.75
N LEU A 73 -34.45 -26.59 -5.72
CA LEU A 73 -33.16 -27.25 -5.97
C LEU A 73 -32.06 -26.24 -6.33
N PHE A 74 -32.37 -25.26 -7.17
CA PHE A 74 -31.43 -24.20 -7.55
C PHE A 74 -30.97 -23.36 -6.36
N PHE A 75 -31.89 -22.99 -5.45
CA PHE A 75 -31.53 -22.31 -4.21
C PHE A 75 -30.63 -23.14 -3.31
N ILE A 76 -30.90 -24.45 -3.19
CA ILE A 76 -30.04 -25.36 -2.41
C ILE A 76 -28.62 -25.41 -2.99
N VAL A 77 -28.48 -25.49 -4.31
CA VAL A 77 -27.16 -25.50 -4.98
C VAL A 77 -26.42 -24.17 -4.79
N ILE A 78 -27.10 -23.03 -4.91
CA ILE A 78 -26.48 -21.72 -4.66
C ILE A 78 -26.02 -21.61 -3.21
N ILE A 79 -26.87 -21.98 -2.25
CA ILE A 79 -26.53 -21.93 -0.83
C ILE A 79 -25.34 -22.84 -0.55
N ALA A 80 -25.34 -24.07 -1.08
CA ALA A 80 -24.21 -24.99 -0.94
C ALA A 80 -22.93 -24.43 -1.57
N GLY A 81 -23.01 -23.77 -2.73
CA GLY A 81 -21.90 -23.10 -3.40
C GLY A 81 -21.35 -21.92 -2.60
N VAL A 82 -22.22 -21.08 -2.04
CA VAL A 82 -21.83 -19.96 -1.17
C VAL A 82 -21.17 -20.47 0.11
N VAL A 83 -21.75 -21.48 0.76
CA VAL A 83 -21.16 -22.13 1.95
C VAL A 83 -19.80 -22.74 1.61
N TYR A 84 -19.68 -23.43 0.47
CA TYR A 84 -18.40 -23.96 -0.01
C TYR A 84 -17.36 -22.86 -0.23
N ILE A 85 -17.73 -21.75 -0.86
CA ILE A 85 -16.83 -20.60 -1.06
C ILE A 85 -16.41 -20.01 0.28
N ILE A 86 -17.34 -19.81 1.23
CA ILE A 86 -17.04 -19.29 2.58
C ILE A 86 -16.05 -20.22 3.29
N VAL A 87 -16.33 -21.52 3.33
CA VAL A 87 -15.45 -22.53 3.95
C VAL A 87 -14.08 -22.52 3.28
N ARG A 88 -14.02 -22.51 1.95
CA ARG A 88 -12.75 -22.47 1.20
C ARG A 88 -11.98 -21.18 1.46
N VAL A 89 -12.64 -20.03 1.53
CA VAL A 89 -12.01 -18.72 1.81
C VAL A 89 -11.48 -18.64 3.24
N ILE A 90 -12.17 -19.26 4.20
CA ILE A 90 -11.71 -19.32 5.60
C ILE A 90 -10.54 -20.31 5.75
N LEU A 91 -10.60 -21.47 5.10
CA LEU A 91 -9.57 -22.52 5.20
C LEU A 91 -8.31 -22.22 4.36
N ASN A 92 -8.46 -21.63 3.17
CA ASN A 92 -7.32 -21.15 2.39
C ASN A 92 -6.90 -19.79 2.95
N LYS A 93 -5.75 -19.77 3.63
CA LYS A 93 -5.08 -18.57 4.20
C LYS A 93 -4.79 -17.43 3.20
N GLU A 94 -5.15 -17.62 1.93
CA GLU A 94 -5.05 -16.72 0.78
C GLU A 94 -6.28 -15.81 0.58
N GLY A 95 -7.39 -16.04 1.30
CA GLY A 95 -8.60 -15.20 1.26
C GLY A 95 -8.40 -13.73 1.68
N ARG A 96 -7.22 -13.38 2.22
CA ARG A 96 -6.85 -12.02 2.65
C ARG A 96 -6.69 -11.01 1.52
N TRP A 97 -6.50 -11.44 0.26
CA TRP A 97 -6.40 -10.51 -0.86
C TRP A 97 -7.70 -9.72 -1.11
N PHE A 98 -8.85 -10.33 -0.81
CA PHE A 98 -10.18 -9.71 -1.00
C PHE A 98 -10.59 -8.74 0.13
N PHE A 99 -9.92 -8.76 1.28
CA PHE A 99 -10.28 -7.96 2.46
C PHE A 99 -9.34 -6.78 2.75
N ARG A 100 -8.47 -6.40 1.80
CA ARG A 100 -7.59 -5.23 1.98
C ARG A 100 -8.39 -3.92 1.82
N LYS A 101 -9.23 -3.58 2.81
CA LYS A 101 -9.81 -2.25 2.99
C LYS A 101 -8.70 -1.26 3.42
N LYS A 102 -8.68 -0.09 2.77
CA LYS A 102 -7.85 1.10 3.09
C LYS A 102 -7.86 1.35 4.62
N LYS A 103 -6.74 1.44 5.35
CA LYS A 103 -5.59 2.37 5.28
C LYS A 103 -5.90 3.83 5.72
N GLU A 104 -6.92 4.06 6.55
CA GLU A 104 -7.11 5.38 7.21
C GLU A 104 -6.65 5.35 8.68
N GLU A 105 -7.24 4.54 9.56
CA GLU A 105 -6.80 4.46 10.98
C GLU A 105 -5.35 3.97 11.14
N ALA A 106 -4.94 2.98 10.33
CA ALA A 106 -3.55 2.52 10.30
C ALA A 106 -2.60 3.61 9.77
N SER A 107 -3.07 4.59 8.99
CA SER A 107 -2.20 5.65 8.46
C SER A 107 -1.90 6.71 9.52
N GLU A 108 -2.87 7.03 10.37
CA GLU A 108 -2.71 7.95 11.50
C GLU A 108 -1.76 7.37 12.55
N LEU A 109 -1.97 6.12 12.98
CA LEU A 109 -1.07 5.43 13.91
C LEU A 109 0.35 5.28 13.33
N ASN A 110 0.49 5.03 12.03
CA ASN A 110 1.80 4.93 11.38
C ASN A 110 2.52 6.27 11.20
N TYR A 111 1.78 7.38 11.18
CA TYR A 111 2.33 8.73 11.19
C TYR A 111 2.82 9.09 12.59
N GLU A 112 2.01 8.85 13.62
CA GLU A 112 2.34 9.10 15.03
C GLU A 112 3.58 8.32 15.50
N ILE A 113 3.68 7.04 15.11
CA ILE A 113 4.87 6.20 15.37
C ILE A 113 6.15 6.82 14.77
N GLY A 114 6.04 7.50 13.62
CA GLY A 114 7.15 8.19 12.99
C GLY A 114 7.58 9.45 13.72
N GLU A 115 6.65 10.18 14.35
CA GLU A 115 7.01 11.40 15.08
C GLU A 115 7.80 11.13 16.36
N ASN A 116 7.51 10.01 17.05
CA ASN A 116 8.20 9.66 18.30
C ASN A 116 8.66 8.21 18.32
N ILE A 117 9.70 7.90 17.53
CA ILE A 117 10.28 6.55 17.49
C ILE A 117 10.92 6.12 18.83
N GLN A 118 11.22 7.06 19.74
CA GLN A 118 11.96 6.78 20.97
C GLN A 118 11.14 6.03 22.01
N GLU A 119 9.84 6.27 22.06
CA GLU A 119 8.93 5.61 23.01
C GLU A 119 8.39 4.27 22.51
N VAL A 120 8.50 4.02 21.20
CA VAL A 120 7.90 2.86 20.55
C VAL A 120 8.72 1.57 20.74
N ASN A 121 8.06 0.48 21.11
CA ASN A 121 8.65 -0.86 21.16
C ASN A 121 8.49 -1.56 19.79
N PHE A 122 9.44 -1.31 18.89
CA PHE A 122 9.40 -1.86 17.54
C PHE A 122 9.55 -3.38 17.51
N GLU A 123 10.22 -3.99 18.47
CA GLU A 123 10.36 -5.44 18.54
C GLU A 123 8.99 -6.12 18.64
N VAL A 124 8.08 -5.60 19.46
CA VAL A 124 6.69 -6.08 19.56
C VAL A 124 5.94 -5.86 18.26
N LEU A 125 5.99 -4.64 17.70
CA LEU A 125 5.29 -4.31 16.46
C LEU A 125 5.77 -5.15 15.27
N ILE A 126 7.06 -5.47 15.20
CA ILE A 126 7.61 -6.39 14.18
C ILE A 126 7.01 -7.78 14.35
N GLN A 127 6.93 -8.31 15.58
CA GLN A 127 6.32 -9.63 15.81
C GLN A 127 4.84 -9.65 15.44
N GLU A 128 4.08 -8.62 15.81
CA GLU A 128 2.67 -8.49 15.44
C GLU A 128 2.48 -8.44 13.93
N ALA A 129 3.28 -7.63 13.22
CA ALA A 129 3.26 -7.56 11.77
C ALA A 129 3.55 -8.92 11.13
N LEU A 130 4.49 -9.69 11.68
CA LEU A 130 4.82 -11.04 11.20
C LEU A 130 3.70 -12.06 11.44
N VAL A 131 3.08 -12.05 12.62
CA VAL A 131 1.92 -12.90 12.93
C VAL A 131 0.76 -12.61 11.97
N ASN A 132 0.54 -11.32 11.68
CA ASN A 132 -0.48 -10.87 10.74
C ASN A 132 -0.10 -11.09 9.26
N LYS A 133 1.14 -11.52 9.00
CA LYS A 133 1.75 -11.64 7.66
C LYS A 133 1.77 -10.32 6.88
N ASP A 134 1.83 -9.20 7.59
CA ASP A 134 2.10 -7.89 7.00
C ASP A 134 3.61 -7.67 6.94
N TYR A 135 4.24 -8.36 5.99
CA TYR A 135 5.69 -8.32 5.82
C TYR A 135 6.19 -6.93 5.41
N ARG A 136 5.37 -6.14 4.69
CA ARG A 136 5.69 -4.77 4.32
C ARG A 136 5.77 -3.87 5.56
N LEU A 137 4.81 -4.00 6.47
CA LEU A 137 4.82 -3.28 7.74
C LEU A 137 5.98 -3.71 8.64
N ALA A 138 6.30 -5.01 8.66
CA ALA A 138 7.47 -5.51 9.36
C ALA A 138 8.77 -4.89 8.84
N VAL A 139 8.94 -4.71 7.52
CA VAL A 139 10.10 -4.00 6.94
C VAL A 139 10.16 -2.54 7.41
N ARG A 140 9.04 -1.82 7.40
CA ARG A 140 8.98 -0.44 7.92
C ARG A 140 9.42 -0.38 9.38
N TYR A 141 8.91 -1.24 10.25
CA TYR A 141 9.27 -1.24 11.67
C TYR A 141 10.74 -1.62 11.90
N ASN A 142 11.31 -2.53 11.11
CA ASN A 142 12.75 -2.81 11.14
C ASN A 142 13.58 -1.58 10.77
N TYR A 143 13.13 -0.79 9.79
CA TYR A 143 13.81 0.45 9.40
C TYR A 143 13.75 1.53 10.49
N LEU A 144 12.58 1.73 11.11
CA LEU A 144 12.42 2.68 12.22
C LEU A 144 13.21 2.24 13.47
N LEU A 145 13.25 0.95 13.77
CA LEU A 145 14.11 0.41 14.83
C LEU A 145 15.59 0.65 14.55
N LEU A 146 16.02 0.51 13.29
CA LEU A 146 17.39 0.80 12.89
C LEU A 146 17.74 2.28 13.12
N LEU A 147 16.88 3.21 12.69
CA LEU A 147 17.06 4.65 12.94
C LEU A 147 17.11 4.95 14.44
N LYS A 148 16.19 4.38 15.22
CA LYS A 148 16.18 4.49 16.68
C LYS A 148 17.51 4.04 17.29
N LYS A 149 18.04 2.89 16.86
CA LYS A 149 19.30 2.37 17.41
C LYS A 149 20.51 3.19 17.01
N LEU A 150 20.55 3.72 15.79
CA LEU A 150 21.61 4.63 15.37
C LEU A 150 21.59 5.93 16.18
N ASP A 151 20.41 6.47 16.45
CA ASP A 151 20.20 7.67 17.26
C ASP A 151 20.58 7.44 18.75
N GLN A 152 20.12 6.34 19.34
CA GLN A 152 20.48 5.93 20.71
C GLN A 152 21.99 5.77 20.92
N ASN A 153 22.74 5.45 19.86
CA ASN A 153 24.19 5.31 19.88
C ASN A 153 24.93 6.59 19.43
N ASN A 154 24.22 7.72 19.28
CA ASN A 154 24.76 9.01 18.82
C ASN A 154 25.45 8.96 17.46
N ILE A 155 25.07 8.01 16.59
CA ILE A 155 25.63 7.88 15.24
C ILE A 155 24.93 8.84 14.28
N ILE A 156 23.63 9.05 14.48
CA ILE A 156 22.82 10.05 13.79
C ILE A 156 22.01 10.83 14.81
N THR A 157 21.38 11.92 14.37
CA THR A 157 20.31 12.58 15.12
C THR A 157 19.00 12.38 14.38
N TYR A 158 18.09 11.60 14.97
CA TYR A 158 16.77 11.36 14.42
C TYR A 158 15.91 12.63 14.39
N ASP A 159 15.08 12.74 13.35
CA ASP A 159 14.17 13.86 13.12
C ASP A 159 13.10 13.37 12.13
N SER A 160 11.82 13.46 12.50
CA SER A 160 10.72 12.99 11.66
C SER A 160 10.61 13.73 10.31
N GLN A 161 11.19 14.92 10.19
CA GLN A 161 11.21 15.71 8.96
C GLN A 161 12.36 15.33 8.01
N LYS A 162 13.35 14.57 8.49
CA LYS A 162 14.46 14.09 7.64
C LYS A 162 14.01 12.95 6.75
N THR A 163 14.48 13.00 5.51
CA THR A 163 14.26 11.95 4.53
C THR A 163 15.24 10.78 4.74
N SER A 164 14.94 9.64 4.13
CA SER A 164 15.89 8.53 4.08
C SER A 164 17.23 8.93 3.47
N TYR A 165 17.24 9.85 2.48
CA TYR A 165 18.47 10.33 1.86
C TYR A 165 19.31 11.18 2.81
N ASP A 166 18.69 12.02 3.64
CA ASP A 166 19.40 12.83 4.64
C ASP A 166 20.19 11.93 5.62
N TYR A 167 19.60 10.79 6.02
CA TYR A 167 20.30 9.81 6.84
C TYR A 167 21.40 9.05 6.11
N GLN A 168 21.24 8.81 4.81
CA GLN A 168 22.32 8.21 4.00
C GLN A 168 23.53 9.14 3.96
N VAL A 169 23.31 10.42 3.70
CA VAL A 169 24.35 11.47 3.70
C VAL A 169 25.01 11.58 5.08
N ALA A 170 24.21 11.61 6.16
CA ALA A 170 24.74 11.68 7.52
C ALA A 170 25.65 10.50 7.90
N LEU A 171 25.45 9.34 7.26
CA LEU A 171 26.22 8.13 7.51
C LEU A 171 27.38 7.93 6.53
N GLU A 172 27.57 8.80 5.53
CA GLU A 172 28.68 8.69 4.59
C GLU A 172 30.03 8.71 5.32
N GLY A 173 30.93 7.81 4.91
CA GLY A 173 32.25 7.65 5.54
C GLY A 173 32.26 6.86 6.87
N THR A 174 31.09 6.51 7.42
CA THR A 174 31.00 5.64 8.61
C THR A 174 31.07 4.16 8.22
N SER A 175 31.37 3.29 9.19
CA SER A 175 31.29 1.83 9.01
C SER A 175 29.87 1.31 8.75
N TYR A 176 28.84 2.13 9.02
CA TYR A 176 27.44 1.78 8.86
C TYR A 176 26.89 2.12 7.46
N ALA A 177 27.59 2.96 6.68
CA ALA A 177 27.10 3.51 5.41
C ALA A 177 26.58 2.44 4.44
N THR A 178 27.39 1.41 4.16
CA THR A 178 27.06 0.36 3.19
C THR A 178 25.83 -0.45 3.62
N GLY A 179 25.77 -0.82 4.91
CA GLY A 179 24.64 -1.56 5.45
C GLY A 179 23.37 -0.72 5.44
N PHE A 180 23.46 0.53 5.89
CA PHE A 180 22.34 1.45 5.94
C PHE A 180 21.79 1.78 4.55
N ASN A 181 22.65 1.95 3.54
CA ASN A 181 22.23 2.16 2.15
C ASN A 181 21.43 0.98 1.62
N LYS A 182 21.86 -0.26 1.92
CA LYS A 182 21.14 -1.47 1.53
C LYS A 182 19.80 -1.60 2.28
N ALA A 183 19.77 -1.28 3.58
CA ALA A 183 18.54 -1.27 4.36
C ALA A 183 17.54 -0.22 3.82
N THR A 184 18.03 0.99 3.53
CA THR A 184 17.25 2.07 2.94
C THR A 184 16.68 1.69 1.58
N TYR A 185 17.44 1.01 0.73
CA TYR A 185 16.93 0.50 -0.55
C TYR A 185 15.73 -0.45 -0.36
N TYR A 186 15.82 -1.43 0.55
CA TYR A 186 14.69 -2.32 0.83
C TYR A 186 13.49 -1.56 1.39
N PHE A 187 13.71 -0.63 2.32
CA PHE A 187 12.65 0.19 2.88
C PHE A 187 11.96 1.02 1.79
N THR A 188 12.71 1.79 1.00
CA THR A 188 12.11 2.69 0.01
C THR A 188 11.41 1.92 -1.10
N TYR A 189 12.02 0.85 -1.58
CA TYR A 189 11.42 -0.02 -2.58
C TYR A 189 10.11 -0.64 -2.07
N ILE A 190 10.14 -1.35 -0.94
CA ILE A 190 8.98 -2.11 -0.43
C ILE A 190 7.89 -1.20 0.13
N TRP A 191 8.28 -0.18 0.91
CA TRP A 191 7.33 0.72 1.54
C TRP A 191 6.75 1.67 0.50
N TYR A 192 7.53 2.59 -0.07
CA TYR A 192 6.99 3.61 -0.98
C TYR A 192 6.57 3.04 -2.35
N GLY A 193 7.12 1.91 -2.78
CA GLY A 193 6.65 1.20 -3.97
C GLY A 193 5.36 0.43 -3.78
N GLU A 194 4.82 0.35 -2.55
CA GLU A 194 3.61 -0.42 -2.18
C GLU A 194 3.67 -1.90 -2.64
N PHE A 195 4.88 -2.44 -2.78
CA PHE A 195 5.07 -3.84 -3.18
C PHE A 195 4.63 -4.76 -2.05
N SER A 196 3.80 -5.75 -2.40
CA SER A 196 3.45 -6.83 -1.49
C SER A 196 4.55 -7.88 -1.61
N ILE A 197 5.25 -8.13 -0.51
CA ILE A 197 6.33 -9.12 -0.46
C ILE A 197 5.87 -10.38 0.25
N ASP A 198 6.47 -11.51 -0.09
CA ASP A 198 6.28 -12.78 0.61
C ASP A 198 7.25 -12.96 1.79
N GLU A 199 7.13 -14.08 2.50
CA GLU A 199 7.96 -14.41 3.66
C GLU A 199 9.44 -14.61 3.31
N LYS A 200 9.73 -15.14 2.12
CA LYS A 200 11.10 -15.40 1.65
C LYS A 200 11.80 -14.08 1.30
N GLU A 201 11.08 -13.20 0.61
CA GLU A 201 11.52 -11.84 0.31
C GLU A 201 11.73 -11.04 1.59
N TYR A 202 10.80 -11.13 2.56
CA TYR A 202 10.95 -10.54 3.87
C TYR A 202 12.20 -11.03 4.58
N THR A 203 12.42 -12.35 4.63
CA THR A 203 13.60 -12.94 5.29
C THR A 203 14.90 -12.43 4.70
N THR A 204 14.92 -12.23 3.38
CA THR A 204 16.08 -11.65 2.68
C THR A 204 16.30 -10.20 3.10
N ALA A 205 15.25 -9.39 3.12
CA ALA A 205 15.33 -7.99 3.54
C ALA A 205 15.72 -7.86 5.03
N SER A 206 15.04 -8.59 5.92
CA SER A 206 15.23 -8.58 7.38
C SER A 206 16.66 -8.95 7.78
N THR A 207 17.32 -9.82 7.01
CA THR A 207 18.72 -10.19 7.24
C THR A 207 19.63 -8.97 7.24
N VAL A 208 19.42 -8.00 6.34
CA VAL A 208 20.22 -6.77 6.27
C VAL A 208 20.07 -5.95 7.55
N TYR A 209 18.84 -5.73 8.01
CA TYR A 209 18.58 -5.02 9.27
C TYR A 209 19.21 -5.75 10.45
N SER A 210 19.03 -7.07 10.54
CA SER A 210 19.55 -7.88 11.64
C SER A 210 21.08 -7.84 11.74
N GLN A 211 21.79 -7.78 10.61
CA GLN A 211 23.25 -7.71 10.57
C GLN A 211 23.75 -6.41 11.20
N ILE A 212 23.11 -5.28 10.88
CA ILE A 212 23.47 -3.98 11.45
C ILE A 212 23.08 -3.93 12.92
N LEU A 213 21.86 -4.35 13.27
CA LEU A 213 21.33 -4.33 14.63
C LEU A 213 22.16 -5.19 15.61
N LYS A 214 22.77 -6.28 15.13
CA LYS A 214 23.69 -7.10 15.95
C LYS A 214 24.91 -6.32 16.44
N SER A 215 25.37 -5.32 15.69
CA SER A 215 26.51 -4.50 16.12
C SER A 215 26.20 -3.68 17.39
N PHE A 216 24.92 -3.39 17.66
CA PHE A 216 24.47 -2.67 18.85
C PHE A 216 24.09 -3.57 20.03
N LYS A 217 24.01 -4.90 19.83
CA LYS A 217 23.72 -5.86 20.91
C LYS A 217 24.96 -6.32 21.68
N ASN A 218 26.14 -6.10 21.10
CA ASN A 218 27.43 -6.53 21.64
C ASN A 218 28.24 -5.36 22.23
N ALA A 219 27.59 -4.21 22.47
CA ALA A 219 28.17 -3.00 23.04
C ALA A 219 27.64 -2.78 24.46
#